data_AF-A0A962K6E5-F1
#
_entry.id   AF-A0A962K6E5-F1
#
_cell.length_a   1.000
_cell.length_b   1.000
_cell.length_c   1.000
_cell.angle_alpha   90.00
_cell.angle_beta   90.00
_cell.angle_gamma   90.00
#
_symmetry.space_group_name_H-M   'P 1'
#
loop_
_entity.id
_entity.type
_entity.pdbx_description
1 polymer ?
#
loop_
_entity_poly.entity_id
_entity_poly.type
_entity_poly.pdbx_seq_one_letter_code
_entity_poly.pdbx_strand_id
1 'polypeptide(L)'
;DIAILRTMGASPTTIGRIFMLQGFMVGIIGVAIGLVLGVLAALGVGDLARLLESWLGFQLLSADVYPIDFLPSQIKLSDLLGISVGVLLLSVAATIYPARRAAAVHPAEALRTE
;
A
#
# COMPACT_ATOMS: atom_id res chain seq x y z
N ASP A 1 5.58 -16.53 -19.83
CA ASP A 1 6.18 -17.02 -18.55
C ASP A 1 5.34 -18.04 -17.80
N ILE A 2 4.10 -17.75 -17.42
CA ILE A 2 3.22 -18.71 -16.71
C ILE A 2 3.01 -20.00 -17.52
N ALA A 3 2.85 -19.90 -18.83
CA ALA A 3 2.75 -21.05 -19.73
C ALA A 3 4.05 -21.89 -19.77
N ILE A 4 5.22 -21.25 -19.70
CA ILE A 4 6.53 -21.94 -19.65
C ILE A 4 6.71 -22.64 -18.31
N LEU A 5 6.33 -22.01 -17.20
CA LEU A 5 6.34 -22.64 -15.88
C LEU A 5 5.40 -23.86 -15.84
N ARG A 6 4.22 -23.77 -16.48
CA ARG A 6 3.27 -24.89 -16.62
C ARG A 6 3.86 -26.03 -17.45
N THR A 7 4.60 -25.76 -18.53
CA THR A 7 5.23 -26.83 -19.34
C THR A 7 6.43 -27.48 -18.64
N MET A 8 7.11 -26.75 -17.75
CA MET A 8 8.12 -27.32 -16.84
C MET A 8 7.53 -28.10 -15.65
N GLY A 9 6.21 -28.30 -15.60
CA GLY A 9 5.54 -29.11 -14.58
C GLY A 9 5.10 -28.33 -13.33
N ALA A 10 5.15 -27.00 -13.33
CA ALA A 10 4.66 -26.22 -12.20
C ALA A 10 3.14 -26.35 -12.05
N SER A 11 2.71 -26.77 -10.86
CA SER A 11 1.29 -26.87 -10.52
C SER A 11 0.62 -25.48 -10.44
N PRO A 12 -0.68 -25.36 -10.75
CA PRO A 12 -1.45 -24.13 -10.54
C PRO A 12 -1.35 -23.58 -9.12
N THR A 13 -1.26 -24.49 -8.14
CA THR A 13 -1.06 -24.15 -6.73
C THR A 13 0.29 -23.51 -6.45
N THR A 14 1.36 -23.94 -7.14
CA THR A 14 2.68 -23.31 -7.01
C THR A 14 2.66 -21.89 -7.56
N ILE A 15 2.04 -21.68 -8.72
CA ILE A 15 1.91 -20.36 -9.33
C ILE A 15 1.10 -19.42 -8.42
N GLY A 16 -0.03 -19.88 -7.89
CA GLY A 16 -0.83 -19.10 -6.94
C GLY A 16 -0.05 -18.72 -5.66
N ARG A 17 0.79 -19.62 -5.13
CA ARG A 17 1.65 -19.33 -3.97
C ARG A 17 2.71 -18.26 -4.27
N ILE A 18 3.32 -18.27 -5.45
CA ILE A 18 4.29 -17.25 -5.85
C ILE A 18 3.62 -15.87 -5.88
N PHE A 19 2.44 -15.77 -6.49
CA PHE A 19 1.69 -14.51 -6.53
C PHE A 19 1.30 -14.04 -5.13
N MET A 20 0.85 -14.92 -4.25
CA MET A 20 0.58 -14.58 -2.85
C MET A 20 1.82 -14.04 -2.12
N LEU A 21 2.96 -14.72 -2.28
CA LEU A 21 4.21 -14.30 -1.64
C LEU A 21 4.68 -12.94 -2.16
N GLN A 22 4.58 -12.72 -3.48
CA GLN A 22 4.92 -11.44 -4.11
C GLN A 22 4.02 -10.31 -3.58
N GLY A 23 2.70 -10.54 -3.52
CA GLY A 23 1.77 -9.54 -2.97
C GLY A 23 2.05 -9.24 -1.50
N PHE A 24 2.37 -10.26 -0.70
CA PHE A 24 2.75 -10.06 0.69
C PHE A 24 4.05 -9.24 0.84
N MET A 25 5.07 -9.51 0.02
CA MET A 25 6.30 -8.72 0.02
C MET A 25 6.03 -7.26 -0.36
N VAL A 26 5.21 -7.02 -1.39
CA VAL A 26 4.80 -5.67 -1.77
C VAL A 26 4.03 -4.99 -0.64
N GLY A 27 3.15 -5.72 0.05
CA GLY A 27 2.44 -5.23 1.24
C GLY A 27 3.37 -4.78 2.36
N ILE A 28 4.37 -5.59 2.72
CA ILE A 28 5.36 -5.24 3.75
C ILE A 28 6.15 -3.99 3.36
N ILE A 29 6.65 -3.94 2.13
CA ILE A 29 7.44 -2.80 1.64
C ILE A 29 6.56 -1.54 1.63
N GLY A 30 5.33 -1.65 1.17
CA GLY A 30 4.36 -0.56 1.16
C GLY A 30 4.05 -0.04 2.56
N VAL A 31 3.85 -0.93 3.55
CA VAL A 31 3.67 -0.53 4.95
C VAL A 31 4.92 0.16 5.49
N ALA A 32 6.11 -0.39 5.26
CA ALA A 32 7.35 0.21 5.74
C ALA A 32 7.55 1.64 5.20
N ILE A 33 7.40 1.81 3.89
CA ILE A 33 7.50 3.13 3.23
C ILE A 33 6.40 4.06 3.73
N GLY A 34 5.15 3.57 3.78
CA GLY A 34 3.99 4.36 4.22
C GLY A 34 4.10 4.84 5.66
N LEU A 35 4.60 4.00 6.58
CA LEU A 35 4.83 4.39 7.97
C LEU A 35 5.94 5.45 8.08
N VAL A 36 7.06 5.27 7.37
CA VAL A 36 8.15 6.25 7.38
C VAL A 36 7.66 7.59 6.85
N LEU A 37 7.01 7.61 5.69
CA LEU A 37 6.46 8.84 5.11
C LEU A 37 5.37 9.45 5.98
N GLY A 38 4.48 8.63 6.55
CA GLY A 38 3.40 9.08 7.42
C GLY A 38 3.91 9.71 8.71
N VAL A 39 4.93 9.12 9.35
CA VAL A 39 5.57 9.68 10.54
C VAL A 39 6.31 10.97 10.20
N LEU A 40 7.05 11.01 9.09
CA LEU A 40 7.74 12.24 8.66
C LEU A 40 6.74 13.37 8.36
N ALA A 41 5.64 13.06 7.68
CA ALA A 41 4.57 14.03 7.42
C ALA A 41 3.87 14.48 8.72
N ALA A 42 3.67 13.56 9.66
CA ALA A 42 3.07 13.87 10.97
C ALA A 42 3.98 14.76 11.83
N LEU A 43 5.30 14.58 11.77
CA LEU A 43 6.26 15.46 12.45
C LEU A 43 6.35 16.83 11.77
N GLY A 44 6.28 16.86 10.44
CA GLY A 44 6.28 18.08 9.63
C GLY A 44 4.91 18.72 9.43
N VAL A 45 3.87 18.32 10.16
CA VAL A 45 2.48 18.72 9.85
C VAL A 45 2.28 20.23 9.85
N GLY A 46 3.00 20.95 10.72
CA GLY A 46 2.97 22.42 10.78
C GLY A 46 3.62 23.08 9.56
N ASP A 47 4.75 22.54 9.08
CA ASP A 47 5.42 23.03 7.86
C ASP A 47 4.59 22.71 6.62
N LEU A 48 3.99 21.54 6.57
CA LEU A 48 3.13 21.09 5.48
C LEU A 48 1.85 21.93 5.40
N ALA A 49 1.27 22.29 6.54
CA ALA A 49 0.14 23.22 6.63
C ALA A 49 0.52 24.62 6.13
N ARG A 50 1.64 25.18 6.60
CA ARG A 50 2.13 26.49 6.12
C ARG A 50 2.43 26.51 4.62
N LEU A 51 3.00 25.42 4.09
CA LEU A 51 3.20 25.26 2.66
C LEU A 51 1.86 25.30 1.95
N LEU A 52 0.88 24.46 2.35
CA LEU A 52 -0.45 24.46 1.76
C LEU A 52 -1.13 25.83 1.81
N GLU A 53 -1.03 26.57 2.93
CA GLU A 53 -1.55 27.94 3.05
C GLU A 53 -0.90 28.89 2.03
N SER A 54 0.42 28.81 1.84
CA SER A 54 1.13 29.64 0.85
C SER A 54 0.71 29.35 -0.60
N TRP A 55 0.31 28.10 -0.88
CA TRP A 55 -0.15 27.68 -2.21
C TRP A 55 -1.64 27.98 -2.43
N LEU A 56 -2.48 27.84 -1.41
CA LEU A 56 -3.93 28.05 -1.50
C LEU A 56 -4.34 29.51 -1.23
N GLY A 57 -3.45 30.34 -0.67
CA GLY A 57 -3.72 31.77 -0.42
C GLY A 57 -4.76 32.04 0.69
N PHE A 58 -5.11 31.02 1.48
CA PHE A 58 -6.07 31.10 2.59
C PHE A 58 -5.40 30.59 3.87
N GLN A 59 -5.57 31.34 4.99
CA GLN A 59 -5.08 30.94 6.31
C GLN A 59 -5.99 29.86 6.89
N LEU A 60 -5.49 28.63 7.02
CA LEU A 60 -6.25 27.51 7.59
C LEU A 60 -6.38 27.65 9.12
N LEU A 61 -5.41 28.30 9.76
CA LEU A 61 -5.51 28.77 11.15
C LEU A 61 -5.60 30.31 11.17
N SER A 62 -6.80 30.87 11.33
CA SER A 62 -6.94 32.27 11.75
C SER A 62 -6.35 32.42 13.16
N ALA A 63 -5.15 32.98 13.24
CA ALA A 63 -4.42 33.23 14.49
C ALA A 63 -5.17 34.11 15.52
N ASP A 64 -6.33 34.66 15.17
CA ASP A 64 -7.15 35.52 16.02
C ASP A 64 -8.00 34.79 17.09
N VAL A 65 -8.26 33.48 16.95
CA VAL A 65 -9.22 32.76 17.84
C VAL A 65 -8.63 31.54 18.55
N TYR A 66 -7.50 30.99 18.09
CA TYR A 66 -6.83 29.86 18.75
C TYR A 66 -5.32 30.15 18.92
N PRO A 67 -4.83 30.45 20.14
CA PRO A 67 -3.41 30.67 20.42
C PRO A 67 -2.61 29.36 20.45
N ILE A 68 -2.94 28.41 19.57
CA ILE A 68 -2.24 27.14 19.46
C ILE A 68 -1.49 27.14 18.13
N ASP A 69 -0.29 27.73 18.14
CA ASP A 69 0.65 27.83 17.00
C ASP A 69 1.19 26.46 16.52
N PHE A 70 0.66 25.35 17.06
CA PHE A 70 1.10 24.00 16.77
C PHE A 70 -0.12 23.07 16.69
N LEU A 71 -0.29 22.35 15.58
CA LEU A 71 -1.13 21.16 15.58
C LEU A 71 -0.40 20.10 16.41
N PRO A 72 -0.87 19.70 17.61
CA PRO A 72 -0.22 18.67 18.38
C PRO A 72 -0.43 17.33 17.65
N SER A 73 0.56 16.95 16.85
CA SER A 73 0.61 15.65 16.18
C SER A 73 0.92 14.57 17.20
N GLN A 74 -0.13 13.94 17.72
CA GLN A 74 0.00 12.82 18.65
C GLN A 74 0.09 11.51 17.87
N ILE A 75 1.31 11.03 17.65
CA ILE A 75 1.54 9.74 17.03
C ILE A 75 1.23 8.63 18.05
N LYS A 76 0.12 7.93 17.87
CA LYS A 76 -0.26 6.79 18.70
C LYS A 76 0.20 5.49 18.05
N LEU A 77 0.87 4.64 18.85
CA LEU A 77 1.32 3.32 18.39
C LEU A 77 0.15 2.42 17.97
N SER A 78 -1.02 2.58 18.61
CA SER A 78 -2.26 1.88 18.23
C SER A 78 -2.65 2.13 16.78
N ASP A 79 -2.49 3.37 16.32
CA ASP A 79 -2.96 3.80 15.01
C ASP A 79 -1.98 3.30 13.93
N LEU A 80 -0.68 3.36 14.22
CA LEU A 80 0.38 2.78 13.39
C LEU A 80 0.18 1.26 13.20
N LEU A 81 -0.10 0.53 14.29
CA LEU A 81 -0.37 -0.91 14.24
C LEU A 81 -1.67 -1.21 13.48
N GLY A 82 -2.74 -0.45 13.74
CA GLY A 82 -4.02 -0.60 13.05
C GLY A 82 -3.91 -0.40 11.54
N ILE A 83 -3.21 0.65 11.10
CA ILE A 83 -2.93 0.92 9.68
C ILE A 83 -2.08 -0.19 9.08
N SER A 84 -1.02 -0.63 9.77
CA SER A 84 -0.14 -1.69 9.28
C SER A 84 -0.90 -2.99 9.02
N VAL A 85 -1.73 -3.41 9.99
CA VAL A 85 -2.57 -4.61 9.85
C VAL A 85 -3.61 -4.42 8.75
N GLY A 86 -4.27 -3.27 8.69
CA GLY A 86 -5.28 -2.96 7.66
C GLY A 86 -4.68 -3.04 6.25
N VAL A 87 -3.51 -2.44 6.02
CA VAL A 87 -2.83 -2.46 4.72
C VAL A 87 -2.37 -3.88 4.37
N LEU A 88 -1.82 -4.65 5.32
CA LEU A 88 -1.46 -6.04 5.05
C LEU A 88 -2.68 -6.89 4.67
N LEU A 89 -3.80 -6.73 5.37
CA LEU A 89 -5.05 -7.42 5.03
C LEU A 89 -5.56 -7.02 3.65
N LEU A 90 -5.55 -5.73 3.31
CA LEU A 90 -5.96 -5.24 2.00
C LEU A 90 -5.03 -5.73 0.89
N SER A 91 -3.72 -5.75 1.14
CA SER A 91 -2.72 -6.24 0.19
C SER A 91 -2.92 -7.74 -0.10
N VAL A 92 -3.13 -8.54 0.94
CA VAL A 92 -3.47 -9.97 0.79
C VAL A 92 -4.79 -10.12 0.04
N ALA A 93 -5.84 -9.39 0.42
CA ALA A 93 -7.14 -9.44 -0.23
C ALA A 93 -7.06 -9.08 -1.72
N ALA A 94 -6.34 -8.01 -2.06
CA ALA A 94 -6.11 -7.58 -3.44
C ALA A 94 -5.31 -8.61 -4.24
N THR A 95 -4.38 -9.34 -3.59
CA THR A 95 -3.54 -10.36 -4.22
C THR A 95 -4.28 -11.69 -4.48
N ILE A 96 -5.36 -11.97 -3.74
CA ILE A 96 -6.17 -13.19 -3.95
C ILE A 96 -6.77 -13.21 -5.36
N TYR A 97 -7.23 -12.08 -5.88
CA TYR A 97 -7.79 -11.99 -7.24
C TYR A 97 -6.79 -12.36 -8.36
N PRO A 98 -5.60 -11.72 -8.48
CA PRO A 98 -4.60 -12.11 -9.47
C PRO A 98 -4.04 -13.50 -9.21
N ALA A 99 -3.89 -13.96 -7.96
CA ALA A 99 -3.44 -15.33 -7.68
C ALA A 99 -4.42 -16.38 -8.21
N ARG A 100 -5.73 -16.17 -8.01
CA ARG A 100 -6.78 -17.04 -8.58
C ARG A 100 -6.81 -16.95 -10.10
N ARG A 101 -6.69 -15.75 -10.67
CA ARG A 101 -6.65 -15.55 -12.12
C ARG A 101 -5.44 -16.23 -12.76
N ALA A 102 -4.26 -16.13 -12.15
CA ALA A 102 -3.03 -16.77 -12.63
C ALA A 102 -3.09 -18.30 -12.56
N ALA A 103 -3.68 -18.85 -11.49
CA ALA A 103 -3.89 -20.30 -11.36
C ALA A 103 -4.90 -20.85 -12.40
N ALA A 104 -5.85 -20.02 -12.82
CA ALA A 104 -6.88 -20.36 -13.80
C ALA A 104 -6.45 -20.17 -15.27
N VAL A 105 -5.21 -19.77 -15.57
CA VAL A 105 -4.72 -19.69 -16.96
C VAL A 105 -4.44 -21.09 -17.47
N HIS A 106 -5.31 -21.64 -18.33
CA HIS A 106 -5.13 -22.94 -18.96
C HIS A 106 -4.07 -22.88 -20.09
N PRO A 107 -3.12 -23.83 -20.15
CA PRO A 107 -2.02 -23.79 -21.12
C PRO A 107 -2.47 -23.95 -22.58
N ALA A 108 -3.71 -24.40 -22.83
CA ALA A 108 -4.23 -24.62 -24.18
C ALA A 108 -4.62 -23.32 -24.93
N GLU A 109 -4.90 -22.21 -24.23
CA GLU A 109 -5.25 -20.94 -24.89
C GLU A 109 -4.02 -20.09 -25.24
N ALA A 110 -2.89 -20.33 -24.57
CA ALA A 110 -1.64 -19.59 -24.82
C ALA A 110 -0.99 -19.95 -26.17
N LEU A 111 -1.33 -21.09 -26.77
CA LEU A 111 -0.78 -21.53 -28.07
C LEU A 111 -1.66 -21.16 -29.27
N ARG A 112 -2.88 -20.63 -29.06
CA ARG A 112 -3.79 -20.21 -30.15
C ARG A 112 -3.67 -18.72 -30.48
N THR A 113 -2.85 -17.99 -29.73
CA THR A 113 -2.62 -16.55 -29.91
C THR A 113 -1.17 -16.25 -30.33
N GLU A 114 -0.43 -17.27 -30.78
CA GLU A 114 0.72 -17.13 -31.67
C GLU A 114 0.37 -17.70 -33.04
#